data_AF-A0A5K1UTG3-F1
#
_entry.id   AF-A0A5K1UTG3-F1
#
_cell.length_a   1.000
_cell.length_b   1.000
_cell.length_c   1.000
_cell.angle_alpha   90.00
_cell.angle_beta   90.00
_cell.angle_gamma   90.00
#
_symmetry.space_group_name_H-M   'P 1'
#
loop_
_entity.id
_entity.type
_entity.pdbx_description
1 polymer ?
#
loop_
_entity_poly.entity_id
_entity_poly.type
_entity_poly.pdbx_seq_one_letter_code
_entity_poly.pdbx_strand_id
1 'polypeptide(L)'
;MYSSNYLSVFKPSDIRSYKIIDSKINEPTVILSSPPPLEVVKEKSAKPITTVIKERKTKKYWSTEQKKLAVEKAKILGLSKATKYLQVTYPGIYSDLSPSTLQYWIHKNNPQILSI
;
A
#
# COMPACT_ATOMS: atom_id res chain seq x y z
N MET A 1 -35.78 8.93 22.24
CA MET A 1 -34.44 9.25 22.77
C MET A 1 -33.49 8.17 22.28
N TYR A 2 -32.56 8.48 21.38
CA TYR A 2 -31.55 7.54 20.92
C TYR A 2 -30.34 7.61 21.86
N SER A 3 -29.91 6.46 22.38
CA SER A 3 -28.63 6.33 23.06
C SER A 3 -27.64 5.69 22.10
N SER A 4 -26.66 6.48 21.67
CA SER A 4 -25.56 6.07 20.82
C SER A 4 -24.47 5.37 21.63
N ASN A 5 -23.78 4.45 20.96
CA ASN A 5 -22.41 3.98 21.21
C ASN A 5 -22.24 2.64 21.94
N TYR A 6 -22.39 1.54 21.20
CA TYR A 6 -21.56 0.33 21.40
C TYR A 6 -21.17 -0.25 20.04
N LEU A 7 -20.09 0.28 19.46
CA LEU A 7 -19.52 -0.18 18.19
C LEU A 7 -18.28 -1.07 18.37
N SER A 8 -17.96 -1.49 19.60
CA SER A 8 -16.81 -2.36 19.86
C SER A 8 -17.15 -3.44 20.88
N VAL A 9 -16.95 -4.70 20.48
CA VAL A 9 -16.97 -5.89 21.35
C VAL A 9 -15.69 -5.98 22.20
N PHE A 10 -14.63 -5.27 21.80
CA PHE A 10 -13.35 -5.28 22.48
C PHE A 10 -13.33 -4.31 23.66
N LYS A 11 -12.84 -4.81 24.80
CA LYS A 11 -12.57 -4.04 26.00
C LYS A 11 -11.05 -3.83 26.14
N PRO A 12 -10.58 -2.63 26.54
CA PRO A 12 -9.17 -2.43 26.82
C PRO A 12 -8.73 -3.36 27.96
N SER A 13 -7.58 -4.03 27.79
CA SER A 13 -7.00 -4.87 28.84
C SER A 13 -6.30 -4.02 29.89
N ASP A 14 -6.30 -4.50 31.13
CA ASP A 14 -5.59 -3.85 32.24
C ASP A 14 -4.08 -3.78 31.93
N ILE A 15 -3.46 -2.65 32.24
CA ILE A 15 -2.01 -2.43 32.13
C ILE A 15 -1.22 -3.47 32.94
N ARG A 16 -1.80 -4.01 34.01
CA ARG A 16 -1.16 -5.06 34.82
C ARG A 16 -1.12 -6.43 34.14
N SER A 17 -1.91 -6.64 33.08
CA SER A 17 -2.01 -7.93 32.39
C SER A 17 -0.93 -8.13 31.32
N TYR A 18 -0.09 -7.11 31.05
CA TYR A 18 0.97 -7.20 30.06
C TYR A 18 2.22 -6.46 30.52
N LYS A 19 3.37 -6.88 30.01
CA LYS A 19 4.65 -6.21 30.21
C LYS A 19 5.23 -5.85 28.86
N ILE A 20 5.56 -4.58 28.67
CA ILE A 20 6.28 -4.10 27.50
C ILE A 20 7.76 -4.46 27.71
N ILE A 21 8.34 -5.20 26.77
CA ILE A 21 9.77 -5.55 26.78
C ILE A 21 10.45 -4.61 25.79
N ASP A 22 11.07 -3.56 26.30
CA ASP A 22 11.92 -2.67 25.51
C ASP A 22 13.28 -3.33 25.32
N SER A 23 13.42 -4.13 24.27
CA SER A 23 14.72 -4.65 23.86
C SER A 23 15.56 -3.49 23.32
N LYS A 24 16.42 -2.92 24.16
CA LYS A 24 17.55 -2.10 23.70
C LYS A 24 18.47 -3.01 22.89
N ILE A 25 18.42 -2.88 21.57
CA ILE A 25 19.38 -3.52 20.66
C ILE A 25 20.70 -2.76 20.88
N ASN A 26 21.51 -3.24 21.83
CA ASN A 26 22.91 -2.82 21.89
C ASN A 26 23.59 -3.44 20.67
N GLU A 27 24.08 -2.55 19.79
CA GLU A 27 25.04 -2.72 18.70
C GLU A 27 25.21 -4.14 18.10
N PRO A 28 24.97 -4.33 16.79
CA PRO A 28 25.23 -5.62 16.14
C PRO A 28 26.73 -5.91 16.14
N THR A 29 27.19 -6.72 17.09
CA THR A 29 28.55 -7.25 17.10
C THR A 29 28.69 -8.22 15.92
N VAL A 30 29.46 -7.83 14.91
CA VAL A 30 29.74 -8.67 13.73
C VAL A 30 30.67 -9.81 14.16
N ILE A 31 30.13 -11.02 14.28
CA ILE A 31 30.94 -12.23 14.53
C ILE A 31 31.51 -12.69 13.18
N LEU A 32 32.83 -12.56 13.01
CA LEU A 32 33.49 -12.70 11.70
C LEU A 32 33.99 -14.12 11.35
N SER A 33 33.88 -15.14 12.22
CA SER A 33 34.14 -16.54 11.84
C SER A 33 33.90 -17.56 12.97
N SER A 34 33.26 -18.69 12.67
CA SER A 34 33.29 -19.94 13.47
C SER A 34 32.96 -21.17 12.58
N PRO A 35 33.49 -22.39 12.86
CA PRO A 35 33.54 -23.54 11.93
C PRO A 35 32.20 -24.30 11.72
N PRO A 36 32.12 -25.26 10.75
CA PRO A 36 30.87 -25.87 10.28
C PRO A 36 30.20 -26.87 11.25
N PRO A 37 28.92 -27.21 11.03
CA PRO A 37 27.97 -27.53 12.09
C PRO A 37 27.64 -29.02 12.21
N LEU A 38 27.45 -29.51 13.44
CA LEU A 38 26.59 -30.66 13.70
C LEU A 38 25.92 -30.47 15.07
N GLU A 39 24.66 -30.03 15.06
CA GLU A 39 23.61 -30.61 15.90
C GLU A 39 22.23 -30.04 15.49
N VAL A 40 21.29 -30.96 15.33
CA VAL A 40 19.92 -30.74 14.87
C VAL A 40 19.15 -29.95 15.93
N VAL A 41 19.07 -28.62 15.75
CA VAL A 41 18.20 -27.77 16.57
C VAL A 41 17.03 -27.27 15.72
N LYS A 42 15.83 -27.70 16.11
CA LYS A 42 14.52 -27.37 15.54
C LYS A 42 14.48 -25.97 14.93
N GLU A 43 14.37 -25.93 13.60
CA GLU A 43 14.17 -24.71 12.83
C GLU A 43 12.85 -24.05 13.23
N LYS A 44 12.92 -23.03 14.09
CA LYS A 44 11.86 -22.03 14.18
C LYS A 44 11.93 -21.22 12.88
N SER A 45 11.02 -21.51 11.96
CA SER A 45 10.82 -20.81 10.69
C SER A 45 11.07 -19.31 10.86
N ALA A 46 12.16 -18.82 10.27
CA ALA A 46 12.47 -17.41 10.20
C ALA A 46 11.38 -16.72 9.39
N LYS A 47 10.65 -15.79 10.01
CA LYS A 47 9.76 -14.89 9.27
C LYS A 47 10.60 -14.18 8.21
N PRO A 48 10.18 -14.11 6.95
CA PRO A 48 10.94 -13.43 5.92
C PRO A 48 11.05 -11.95 6.32
N ILE A 49 12.27 -11.50 6.59
CA ILE A 49 12.58 -10.08 6.72
C ILE A 49 12.43 -9.51 5.31
N THR A 50 11.23 -9.06 4.98
CA THR A 50 11.03 -8.25 3.79
C THR A 50 11.60 -6.87 4.09
N THR A 51 12.89 -6.70 3.82
CA THR A 51 13.46 -5.36 3.63
C THR A 51 12.79 -4.78 2.38
N VAL A 52 11.58 -4.23 2.54
CA VAL A 52 10.93 -3.44 1.50
C VAL A 52 11.74 -2.16 1.42
N ILE A 53 12.78 -2.19 0.58
CA ILE A 53 13.49 -0.99 0.14
C ILE A 53 12.42 -0.18 -0.59
N LYS A 54 11.77 0.74 0.13
CA LYS A 54 10.87 1.74 -0.47
C LYS A 54 11.74 2.68 -1.27
N GLU A 55 12.10 2.28 -2.47
CA GLU A 55 12.62 3.19 -3.47
C GLU A 55 11.63 4.34 -3.59
N ARG A 56 12.11 5.57 -3.36
CA ARG A 56 11.30 6.76 -3.46
C ARG A 56 10.93 6.94 -4.92
N LYS A 57 9.81 6.35 -5.33
CA LYS A 57 9.25 6.52 -6.68
C LYS A 57 9.11 8.02 -6.93
N THR A 58 9.78 8.50 -7.97
CA THR A 58 9.61 9.87 -8.44
C THR A 58 8.15 10.08 -8.81
N LYS A 59 7.59 11.24 -8.45
CA LYS A 59 6.19 11.54 -8.73
C LYS A 59 6.01 11.59 -10.24
N LYS A 60 5.26 10.63 -10.79
CA LYS A 60 4.95 10.57 -12.22
C LYS A 60 3.90 11.64 -12.55
N TYR A 61 4.22 12.48 -13.53
CA TYR A 61 3.29 13.49 -14.05
C TYR A 61 2.70 13.00 -15.37
N TRP A 62 1.37 13.01 -15.46
CA TRP A 62 0.64 12.68 -16.69
C TRP A 62 0.28 13.95 -17.47
N SER A 63 0.54 13.93 -18.78
CA SER A 63 0.17 15.02 -19.68
C SER A 63 -1.35 15.11 -19.84
N THR A 64 -1.84 16.26 -20.32
CA THR A 64 -3.28 16.47 -20.56
C THR A 64 -3.84 15.48 -21.58
N GLU A 65 -3.08 15.16 -22.62
CA GLU A 65 -3.47 14.18 -23.66
C GLU A 65 -3.60 12.76 -23.10
N GLN A 66 -2.66 12.35 -22.24
CA GLN A 66 -2.72 11.05 -21.56
C GLN A 66 -3.96 10.94 -20.66
N LYS A 67 -4.27 12.01 -19.91
CA LYS A 67 -5.48 12.06 -19.09
C LYS A 67 -6.74 11.96 -19.95
N LYS A 68 -6.79 12.66 -21.08
CA LYS A 68 -7.94 12.62 -22.00
C LYS A 68 -8.18 11.21 -22.55
N LEU A 69 -7.12 10.56 -23.05
CA LEU A 69 -7.19 9.18 -23.54
C LEU A 69 -7.68 8.23 -22.45
N ALA A 70 -7.14 8.34 -21.24
CA ALA A 70 -7.53 7.49 -20.12
C ALA A 70 -9.03 7.66 -19.77
N VAL A 71 -9.52 8.89 -19.76
CA VAL A 71 -10.94 9.20 -19.51
C VAL A 71 -11.84 8.68 -20.63
N GLU A 72 -11.45 8.80 -21.90
CA GLU A 72 -12.22 8.23 -23.02
C GLU A 72 -12.33 6.71 -22.92
N LYS A 73 -11.24 6.03 -22.58
CA LYS A 73 -11.27 4.57 -22.35
C LYS A 73 -12.14 4.19 -21.15
N ALA A 74 -12.16 5.01 -20.10
CA ALA A 74 -13.05 4.81 -18.96
C ALA A 74 -14.53 4.94 -19.32
N LYS A 75 -14.89 5.87 -20.22
CA LYS A 75 -16.27 6.01 -20.71
C LYS A 75 -16.74 4.79 -21.50
N ILE A 76 -15.84 4.13 -22.23
CA ILE A 76 -16.18 2.95 -23.06
C ILE A 76 -16.22 1.67 -22.23
N LEU A 77 -15.21 1.43 -21.39
CA LEU A 77 -15.01 0.13 -20.70
C LEU A 77 -15.49 0.12 -19.24
N GLY A 78 -15.71 1.30 -18.66
CA GLY A 78 -15.88 1.47 -17.21
C GLY A 78 -14.55 1.55 -16.46
N LEU A 79 -14.57 2.18 -15.28
CA LEU A 79 -13.37 2.57 -14.51
C LEU A 79 -12.36 1.43 -14.28
N SER A 80 -12.82 0.31 -13.71
CA SER A 80 -11.95 -0.80 -13.31
C SER A 80 -11.34 -1.52 -14.51
N LYS A 81 -12.14 -1.76 -15.56
CA LYS A 81 -11.66 -2.41 -16.79
C LYS A 81 -10.72 -1.50 -17.57
N ALA A 82 -11.04 -0.20 -17.66
CA ALA A 82 -10.18 0.78 -18.31
C ALA A 82 -8.83 0.92 -17.61
N THR A 83 -8.79 0.94 -16.27
CA THR A 83 -7.52 1.03 -15.53
C THR A 83 -6.61 -0.16 -15.86
N LYS A 84 -7.14 -1.38 -15.79
CA LYS A 84 -6.40 -2.60 -16.14
C LYS A 84 -5.96 -2.59 -17.60
N TYR A 85 -6.86 -2.22 -18.50
CA TYR A 85 -6.55 -2.12 -19.92
C TYR A 85 -5.39 -1.14 -20.18
N LEU A 86 -5.44 0.06 -19.61
CA LEU A 86 -4.39 1.08 -19.78
C LEU A 86 -3.04 0.62 -19.21
N GLN A 87 -3.04 -0.05 -18.06
CA GLN A 87 -1.84 -0.64 -17.46
C GLN A 87 -1.22 -1.73 -18.35
N VAL A 88 -2.04 -2.58 -18.96
CA VAL A 88 -1.59 -3.67 -19.83
C VAL A 88 -1.14 -3.16 -21.20
N THR A 89 -1.90 -2.24 -21.81
CA THR A 89 -1.61 -1.74 -23.16
C THR A 89 -0.47 -0.73 -23.18
N TYR A 90 -0.36 0.13 -22.15
CA TYR A 90 0.70 1.14 -22.07
C TYR A 90 1.36 1.14 -20.68
N PRO A 91 2.08 0.06 -20.30
CA PRO A 91 2.69 -0.07 -18.99
C PRO A 91 3.70 1.05 -18.70
N GLY A 92 4.45 1.51 -19.71
CA GLY A 92 5.41 2.61 -19.55
C GLY A 92 4.78 3.93 -19.10
N ILE A 93 3.49 4.16 -19.37
CA ILE A 93 2.78 5.40 -19.05
C ILE A 93 1.85 5.20 -17.84
N TYR A 94 1.07 4.13 -17.83
CA TYR A 94 0.01 3.91 -16.84
C TYR A 94 0.32 2.83 -15.79
N SER A 95 1.57 2.34 -15.68
CA SER A 95 2.01 1.38 -14.64
C SER A 95 1.46 1.69 -13.25
N ASP A 96 1.56 2.95 -12.83
CA ASP A 96 1.17 3.42 -11.49
C ASP A 96 -0.21 4.09 -11.49
N LEU A 97 -0.99 3.96 -12.57
CA LEU A 97 -2.35 4.49 -12.65
C LEU A 97 -3.26 3.67 -11.73
N SER A 98 -3.85 4.30 -10.72
CA SER A 98 -4.83 3.66 -9.85
C SER A 98 -6.27 3.97 -10.30
N PRO A 99 -7.26 3.13 -9.95
CA PRO A 99 -8.67 3.42 -10.25
C PRO A 99 -9.15 4.75 -9.65
N SER A 100 -8.71 5.11 -8.45
CA SER A 100 -9.07 6.38 -7.80
C SER A 100 -8.47 7.60 -8.51
N THR A 101 -7.25 7.48 -9.03
CA THR A 101 -6.63 8.51 -9.88
C THR A 101 -7.45 8.74 -11.15
N LEU A 102 -7.87 7.66 -11.81
CA LEU A 102 -8.69 7.74 -13.03
C LEU A 102 -10.08 8.32 -12.73
N GLN A 103 -10.68 7.93 -11.60
CA GLN A 103 -11.96 8.48 -11.13
C GLN A 103 -11.84 9.99 -10.90
N TYR A 104 -10.78 10.44 -10.22
CA TYR A 104 -10.52 11.86 -10.02
C TYR A 104 -10.46 12.64 -11.34
N TRP A 105 -9.81 12.09 -12.38
CA TRP A 105 -9.77 12.75 -13.69
C TRP A 105 -11.14 12.82 -14.37
N ILE A 106 -11.97 11.79 -14.23
CA ILE A 106 -13.33 11.78 -14.77
C ILE A 106 -14.16 12.89 -14.11
N HIS A 107 -14.09 13.01 -12.78
CA HIS A 107 -14.82 14.06 -12.07
C HIS A 107 -14.27 15.46 -12.37
N LYS A 108 -12.95 15.62 -12.44
CA LYS A 108 -12.31 16.92 -12.74
C LYS A 108 -12.61 17.42 -14.16
N ASN A 109 -12.71 16.50 -15.13
CA ASN A 109 -13.05 16.86 -16.51
C ASN A 109 -14.56 17.07 -16.74
N ASN A 110 -15.40 16.86 -15.72
CA ASN A 110 -16.80 17.26 -15.77
C ASN A 110 -16.94 18.69 -15.21
N PRO A 111 -17.16 19.71 -16.06
CA PRO A 111 -17.35 21.09 -15.59
C PRO A 111 -18.62 21.30 -14.74
N GLN A 112 -19.49 20.29 -14.61
CA GLN A 112 -20.76 20.37 -13.88
C GLN A 112 -20.63 20.20 -12.35
N ILE A 113 -19.43 20.15 -11.78
CA ILE A 113 -19.20 19.99 -10.32
C ILE A 113 -18.68 21.29 -9.66
N LEU A 114 -18.74 22.43 -10.36
CA LEU A 114 -18.39 23.75 -9.80
C LEU A 114 -19.56 24.76 -9.79
N SER A 115 -20.81 24.29 -9.86
CA SER A 115 -21.99 25.10 -9.55
C SER A 115 -22.59 24.67 -8.21
N ILE A 116 -22.00 25.11 -7.11
CA ILE A 116 -22.67 25.23 -5.81
C ILE A 116 -22.39 26.64 -5.31
#